data_AF-A0A0D2UZZ8-F1
#
_entry.id   AF-A0A0D2UZZ8-F1
#
_cell.length_a   1.000
_cell.length_b   1.000
_cell.length_c   1.000
_cell.angle_alpha   90.00
_cell.angle_beta   90.00
_cell.angle_gamma   90.00
#
_symmetry.space_group_name_H-M   'P 1'
#
loop_
_entity.id
_entity.type
_entity.pdbx_description
1 polymer ?
#
loop_
_entity_poly.entity_id
_entity_poly.type
_entity_poly.pdbx_seq_one_letter_code
_entity_poly.pdbx_strand_id
1 'polypeptide(L)'
;MDKFKNMLKPKPNPQQLLRDWQRKLRQECRNIERQIRDVQREEKSVQKAIREAAKRNDMGSAKALAKEIVMSRKAVNRLYENKAQLNSISMHLGESVAIARTVGHLSKSAEVMKLVNNLMKAPQMATTMQEFSKEMTKVILKFVIVLCLCCQFLFHNIHHPCWQYSCLSCSKSLFSQLIGN
;
A
#
# COMPACT_ATOMS: atom_id res chain seq x y z
N MET A 1 2.76 -3.15 29.21
CA MET A 1 4.18 -3.48 28.99
C MET A 1 4.70 -3.03 27.62
N ASP A 2 3.89 -3.04 26.55
CA ASP A 2 4.36 -2.65 25.19
C ASP A 2 4.64 -1.16 24.98
N LYS A 3 3.93 -0.27 25.70
CA LYS A 3 4.17 1.18 25.64
C LYS A 3 5.59 1.58 26.09
N PHE A 4 6.14 0.91 27.11
CA PHE A 4 7.49 1.16 27.60
C PHE A 4 8.57 0.63 26.65
N LYS A 5 8.35 -0.56 26.06
CA LYS A 5 9.25 -1.13 25.02
C LYS A 5 9.32 -0.30 23.74
N ASN A 6 8.26 0.44 23.41
CA ASN A 6 8.23 1.34 22.24
C ASN A 6 8.84 2.72 22.50
N MET A 7 9.07 3.09 23.77
CA MET A 7 9.66 4.37 24.15
C MET A 7 11.20 4.35 24.15
N LEU A 8 11.79 3.16 24.36
CA LEU A 8 13.24 2.92 24.44
C LEU A 8 13.89 2.52 23.10
N LYS A 9 13.12 2.44 22.00
CA LYS A 9 13.70 2.17 20.68
C LYS A 9 14.21 3.49 20.07
N PRO A 10 15.48 3.56 19.63
CA PRO A 10 15.94 4.70 18.84
C PRO A 10 15.00 4.87 17.64
N LYS A 11 14.65 6.12 17.29
CA LYS A 11 13.78 6.43 16.16
C LYS A 11 14.23 5.58 14.97
N PRO A 12 13.36 4.76 14.37
CA PRO A 12 13.76 3.89 13.28
C PRO A 12 14.33 4.77 12.16
N ASN A 13 15.54 4.43 11.74
CA ASN A 13 16.15 5.04 10.56
C ASN A 13 15.13 4.89 9.40
N PRO A 14 14.92 5.91 8.55
CA PRO A 14 14.01 5.81 7.41
C PRO A 14 14.23 4.52 6.60
N GLN A 15 15.47 4.07 6.46
CA GLN A 15 15.79 2.80 5.78
C GLN A 15 15.23 1.56 6.49
N GLN A 16 15.20 1.55 7.82
CA GLN A 16 14.62 0.45 8.60
C GLN A 16 13.10 0.42 8.46
N LEU A 17 12.47 1.59 8.46
CA LEU A 17 11.02 1.71 8.26
C LEU A 17 10.58 1.22 6.88
N LEU A 18 11.33 1.56 5.81
CA LEU A 18 11.05 1.02 4.47
C LEU A 18 11.19 -0.51 4.41
N ARG A 19 12.16 -1.09 5.14
CA ARG A 19 12.31 -2.56 5.23
C ARG A 19 11.15 -3.22 5.98
N ASP A 20 10.68 -2.60 7.05
CA ASP A 20 9.53 -3.09 7.83
C ASP A 20 8.24 -3.05 6.99
N TRP A 21 8.05 -1.98 6.23
CA TRP A 21 6.98 -1.86 5.24
C TRP A 21 7.03 -2.95 4.16
N GLN A 22 8.21 -3.21 3.59
CA GLN A 22 8.38 -4.31 2.64
C GLN A 22 8.04 -5.68 3.27
N ARG A 23 8.41 -5.90 4.53
CA ARG A 23 8.07 -7.13 5.26
C ARG A 23 6.56 -7.26 5.47
N LYS A 24 5.87 -6.19 5.89
CA LYS A 24 4.41 -6.15 6.04
C LYS A 24 3.72 -6.48 4.71
N LEU A 25 4.12 -5.86 3.60
CA LEU A 25 3.53 -6.12 2.28
C LEU A 25 3.73 -7.56 1.81
N ARG A 26 4.92 -8.15 2.03
CA ARG A 26 5.16 -9.56 1.71
C ARG A 26 4.30 -10.51 2.54
N GLN A 27 4.02 -10.15 3.80
CA GLN A 27 3.09 -10.92 4.63
C GLN A 27 1.66 -10.85 4.07
N GLU A 28 1.19 -9.66 3.67
CA GLU A 28 -0.12 -9.52 3.04
C GLU A 28 -0.24 -10.27 1.71
N CYS A 29 0.80 -10.27 0.87
CA CYS A 29 0.82 -11.10 -0.35
C CYS A 29 0.61 -12.58 -0.02
N ARG A 30 1.27 -13.10 1.03
CA ARG A 30 1.07 -14.49 1.49
C ARG A 30 -0.32 -14.74 2.07
N ASN A 31 -0.93 -13.74 2.72
CA ASN A 31 -2.30 -13.84 3.22
C ASN A 31 -3.28 -13.99 2.05
N ILE A 32 -3.13 -13.19 0.99
CA ILE A 32 -3.95 -13.29 -0.22
C ILE A 32 -3.77 -14.64 -0.92
N GLU A 33 -2.54 -15.14 -1.03
CA GLU A 33 -2.29 -16.46 -1.61
C GLU A 33 -2.94 -17.60 -0.81
N ARG A 34 -3.07 -17.45 0.51
CA ARG A 34 -3.85 -18.40 1.32
C ARG A 34 -5.33 -18.28 1.02
N GLN A 35 -5.89 -17.08 1.02
CA GLN A 35 -7.30 -16.85 0.68
C GLN A 35 -7.67 -17.38 -0.71
N ILE A 36 -6.82 -17.19 -1.72
CA ILE A 36 -7.03 -17.75 -3.06
C ILE A 36 -7.11 -19.27 -3.00
N ARG A 37 -6.20 -19.94 -2.28
CA ARG A 37 -6.20 -21.40 -2.13
C ARG A 37 -7.43 -21.90 -1.38
N ASP A 38 -7.88 -21.17 -0.36
CA ASP A 38 -9.06 -21.53 0.43
C ASP A 38 -10.33 -21.42 -0.42
N VAL A 39 -10.49 -20.33 -1.20
CA VAL A 39 -11.61 -20.16 -2.14
C VAL A 39 -11.60 -21.22 -3.24
N GLN A 40 -10.42 -21.55 -3.79
CA GLN A 40 -10.30 -22.60 -4.80
C GLN A 40 -10.62 -24.00 -4.25
N ARG A 41 -10.31 -24.26 -2.98
CA ARG A 41 -10.67 -25.51 -2.30
C ARG A 41 -12.20 -25.60 -2.14
N GLU A 42 -12.82 -24.51 -1.70
CA GLU A 42 -14.27 -24.44 -1.57
C GLU A 42 -14.97 -24.59 -2.92
N GLU A 43 -14.46 -23.95 -3.99
CA GLU A 43 -15.00 -24.10 -5.35
C GLU A 43 -15.01 -25.58 -5.80
N LYS A 44 -13.97 -26.36 -5.47
CA LYS A 44 -13.92 -27.80 -5.75
C LYS A 44 -14.96 -28.59 -4.95
N SER A 45 -15.24 -28.19 -3.70
CA SER A 45 -16.28 -28.79 -2.86
C SER A 45 -17.66 -28.54 -3.46
N VAL A 46 -17.95 -27.27 -3.80
CA VAL A 46 -19.20 -26.85 -4.45
C VAL A 46 -19.39 -27.55 -5.80
N GLN A 47 -18.31 -27.73 -6.58
CA GLN A 47 -18.40 -28.46 -7.86
C GLN A 47 -18.82 -29.92 -7.67
N LYS A 48 -18.39 -30.59 -6.59
CA LYS A 48 -18.86 -31.94 -6.24
C LYS A 48 -20.33 -31.92 -5.83
N ALA A 49 -20.72 -30.95 -5.00
CA ALA A 49 -22.11 -30.78 -4.58
C ALA A 49 -23.07 -30.54 -5.76
N ILE A 50 -22.65 -29.79 -6.79
CA ILE A 50 -23.42 -29.61 -8.04
C ILE A 50 -23.63 -30.95 -8.75
N ARG A 51 -22.57 -31.78 -8.88
CA ARG A 51 -22.67 -33.09 -9.54
C ARG A 51 -23.61 -34.01 -8.78
N GLU A 52 -23.59 -33.97 -7.45
CA GLU A 52 -24.51 -34.76 -6.62
C GLU A 52 -25.95 -34.27 -6.71
N ALA A 53 -26.19 -32.95 -6.68
CA ALA A 53 -27.51 -32.37 -6.87
C ALA A 53 -28.09 -32.70 -8.25
N ALA A 54 -27.26 -32.65 -9.30
CA ALA A 54 -27.65 -33.04 -10.65
C ALA A 54 -28.04 -34.53 -10.74
N LYS A 55 -27.31 -35.43 -10.07
CA LYS A 55 -27.67 -36.86 -9.99
C LYS A 55 -29.01 -37.11 -9.27
N ARG A 56 -29.35 -36.27 -8.30
CA ARG A 56 -30.63 -36.31 -7.56
C ARG A 56 -31.79 -35.64 -8.32
N ASN A 57 -31.56 -35.14 -9.54
CA ASN A 57 -32.51 -34.34 -10.33
C ASN A 57 -33.00 -33.04 -9.63
N ASP A 58 -32.26 -32.54 -8.64
CA ASP A 58 -32.55 -31.25 -8.00
C ASP A 58 -31.88 -30.11 -8.78
N MET A 59 -32.55 -29.68 -9.85
CA MET A 59 -32.08 -28.61 -10.74
C MET A 59 -32.13 -27.23 -10.08
N GLY A 60 -32.99 -27.03 -9.07
CA GLY A 60 -33.10 -25.78 -8.32
C GLY A 60 -31.83 -25.51 -7.52
N SER A 61 -31.42 -26.48 -6.70
CA SER A 61 -30.18 -26.40 -5.92
C SER A 61 -28.94 -26.35 -6.81
N ALA A 62 -28.90 -27.15 -7.89
CA ALA A 62 -27.77 -27.13 -8.82
C ALA A 62 -27.55 -25.75 -9.46
N LYS A 63 -28.64 -25.04 -9.82
CA LYS A 63 -28.56 -23.68 -10.39
C LYS A 63 -28.08 -22.64 -9.38
N ALA A 64 -28.51 -22.74 -8.12
CA ALA A 64 -28.05 -21.86 -7.05
C ALA A 64 -26.54 -22.02 -6.81
N LEU A 65 -26.07 -23.25 -6.66
CA LEU A 65 -24.64 -23.57 -6.49
C LEU A 65 -23.78 -23.16 -7.69
N ALA A 66 -24.31 -23.28 -8.91
CA ALA A 66 -23.61 -22.81 -10.12
C ALA A 66 -23.39 -21.29 -10.13
N LYS A 67 -24.38 -20.52 -9.63
CA LYS A 67 -24.24 -19.06 -9.49
C LYS A 67 -23.16 -18.70 -8.46
N GLU A 68 -23.06 -19.48 -7.39
CA GLU A 68 -22.02 -19.32 -6.37
C GLU A 68 -20.61 -19.51 -6.95
N ILE A 69 -20.40 -20.51 -7.82
CA ILE A 69 -19.11 -20.69 -8.52
C ILE A 69 -18.72 -19.44 -9.32
N VAL A 70 -19.65 -18.83 -10.04
CA VAL A 70 -19.38 -17.61 -10.81
C VAL A 70 -18.96 -16.45 -9.90
N MET A 71 -19.59 -16.34 -8.73
CA MET A 71 -19.22 -15.33 -7.72
C MET A 71 -17.84 -15.61 -7.12
N SER A 72 -17.53 -16.86 -6.80
CA SER A 72 -16.22 -17.28 -6.29
C SER A 72 -15.10 -16.96 -7.28
N ARG A 73 -15.31 -17.22 -8.58
CA ARG A 73 -14.34 -16.84 -9.64
C ARG A 73 -14.10 -15.34 -9.72
N LYS A 74 -15.16 -14.53 -9.63
CA LYS A 74 -15.03 -13.06 -9.57
C LYS A 74 -14.26 -12.62 -8.33
N ALA A 75 -14.47 -13.26 -7.18
CA ALA A 75 -13.71 -12.98 -5.97
C ALA A 75 -12.22 -13.32 -6.14
N VAL A 76 -11.90 -14.48 -6.75
CA VAL A 76 -10.52 -14.87 -7.05
C VAL A 76 -9.83 -13.88 -8.00
N ASN A 77 -10.51 -13.41 -9.05
CA ASN A 77 -9.95 -12.41 -9.96
C ASN A 77 -9.59 -11.10 -9.23
N ARG A 78 -10.47 -10.62 -8.36
CA ARG A 78 -10.19 -9.43 -7.51
C ARG A 78 -9.00 -9.65 -6.58
N LEU A 79 -8.85 -10.85 -6.01
CA LEU A 79 -7.69 -11.19 -5.18
C LEU A 79 -6.38 -11.18 -5.99
N TYR A 80 -6.39 -11.64 -7.25
CA TYR A 80 -5.23 -11.55 -8.13
C TYR A 80 -4.88 -10.10 -8.49
N GLU A 81 -5.88 -9.25 -8.77
CA GLU A 81 -5.68 -7.82 -9.00
C GLU A 81 -5.04 -7.15 -7.78
N ASN A 82 -5.55 -7.42 -6.57
CA ASN A 82 -4.99 -6.91 -5.32
C ASN A 82 -3.53 -7.36 -5.14
N LYS A 83 -3.23 -8.64 -5.43
CA LYS A 83 -1.86 -9.16 -5.38
C LYS A 83 -0.92 -8.41 -6.34
N ALA A 84 -1.38 -8.13 -7.57
CA ALA A 84 -0.59 -7.38 -8.54
C ALA A 84 -0.31 -5.95 -8.06
N GLN A 85 -1.30 -5.28 -7.47
CA GLN A 85 -1.14 -3.93 -6.90
C GLN A 85 -0.12 -3.91 -5.74
N LEU A 86 -0.12 -4.93 -4.87
CA LEU A 86 0.87 -5.03 -3.79
C LEU A 86 2.28 -5.28 -4.30
N ASN A 87 2.42 -6.10 -5.33
CA ASN A 87 3.72 -6.33 -5.96
C ASN A 87 4.27 -5.04 -6.56
N SER A 88 3.43 -4.25 -7.22
CA SER A 88 3.80 -2.93 -7.72
C SER A 88 4.29 -2.01 -6.59
N ILE A 89 3.55 -1.91 -5.49
CA ILE A 89 3.98 -1.13 -4.31
C ILE A 89 5.31 -1.65 -3.76
N SER A 90 5.50 -2.97 -3.68
CA SER A 90 6.74 -3.56 -3.19
C SER A 90 7.95 -3.18 -4.05
N MET A 91 7.77 -3.13 -5.37
CA MET A 91 8.79 -2.67 -6.33
C MET A 91 9.13 -1.19 -6.12
N HIS A 92 8.11 -0.32 -6.09
CA HIS A 92 8.32 1.12 -5.86
C HIS A 92 9.00 1.41 -4.52
N LEU A 93 8.70 0.64 -3.47
CA LEU A 93 9.40 0.74 -2.19
C LEU A 93 10.84 0.24 -2.27
N GLY A 94 11.11 -0.81 -3.05
CA GLY A 94 12.46 -1.29 -3.32
C GLY A 94 13.33 -0.24 -3.99
N GLU A 95 12.79 0.44 -5.00
CA GLU A 95 13.44 1.59 -5.64
C GLU A 95 13.68 2.74 -4.65
N SER A 96 12.70 3.03 -3.81
CA SER A 96 12.81 4.08 -2.79
C SER A 96 13.92 3.80 -1.76
N VAL A 97 14.18 2.53 -1.41
CA VAL A 97 15.32 2.16 -0.55
C VAL A 97 16.65 2.44 -1.23
N ALA A 98 16.75 2.21 -2.54
CA ALA A 98 17.97 2.48 -3.30
C ALA A 98 18.22 4.00 -3.39
N ILE A 99 17.18 4.78 -3.71
CA ILE A 99 17.25 6.25 -3.80
C ILE A 99 17.56 6.88 -2.42
N ALA A 100 17.00 6.33 -1.33
CA ALA A 100 17.28 6.82 0.02
C ALA A 100 18.75 6.63 0.44
N ARG A 101 19.52 5.76 -0.22
CA ARG A 101 20.97 5.63 0.00
C ARG A 101 21.78 6.67 -0.78
N THR A 102 21.26 7.18 -1.89
CA THR A 102 22.02 7.98 -2.85
C THR A 102 21.63 9.46 -2.89
N VAL A 103 20.34 9.79 -2.79
CA VAL A 103 19.85 11.17 -3.04
C VAL A 103 19.00 11.71 -1.88
N GLY A 104 18.58 10.88 -0.92
CA GLY A 104 17.88 11.34 0.29
C GLY A 104 16.47 11.93 0.06
N HIS A 105 15.91 11.87 -1.16
CA HIS A 105 14.59 12.38 -1.50
C HIS A 105 13.62 11.27 -1.97
N LEU A 106 12.35 11.34 -1.53
CA LEU A 106 11.27 10.39 -1.84
C LEU A 106 10.38 10.90 -3.00
N SER A 107 10.97 11.07 -4.19
CA SER A 107 10.28 11.62 -5.36
C SER A 107 9.16 10.74 -5.94
N LYS A 108 9.16 9.43 -5.70
CA LYS A 108 8.11 8.49 -6.19
C LYS A 108 6.98 8.20 -5.18
N SER A 109 6.87 8.97 -4.12
CA SER A 109 5.90 8.73 -3.03
C SER A 109 4.43 8.89 -3.46
N ALA A 110 4.16 9.76 -4.44
CA ALA A 110 2.80 10.01 -4.95
C ALA A 110 2.21 8.80 -5.70
N GLU A 111 3.01 8.10 -6.51
CA GLU A 111 2.56 6.90 -7.24
C GLU A 111 2.21 5.77 -6.27
N VAL A 112 3.03 5.58 -5.23
CA VAL A 112 2.76 4.59 -4.19
C VAL A 112 1.47 4.91 -3.47
N MET A 113 1.21 6.18 -3.14
CA MET A 113 -0.01 6.59 -2.46
C MET A 113 -1.26 6.36 -3.30
N LYS A 114 -1.19 6.57 -4.63
CA LYS A 114 -2.28 6.23 -5.57
C LYS A 114 -2.60 4.73 -5.56
N LEU A 115 -1.58 3.87 -5.60
CA LEU A 115 -1.76 2.41 -5.55
C LEU A 115 -2.35 1.95 -4.21
N VAL A 116 -1.88 2.52 -3.10
CA VAL A 116 -2.40 2.23 -1.76
C VAL A 116 -3.88 2.60 -1.65
N ASN A 117 -4.29 3.75 -2.20
CA ASN A 117 -5.69 4.17 -2.19
C ASN A 117 -6.62 3.20 -2.95
N ASN A 118 -6.13 2.59 -4.04
CA ASN A 118 -6.88 1.56 -4.74
C ASN A 118 -7.02 0.27 -3.91
N LEU A 119 -5.95 -0.14 -3.24
CA LEU A 119 -5.95 -1.31 -2.34
C LEU A 119 -6.80 -1.11 -1.07
N MET A 120 -6.94 0.12 -0.58
CA MET A 120 -7.80 0.42 0.57
C MET A 120 -9.28 0.08 0.33
N LYS A 121 -9.70 -0.03 -0.94
CA LYS A 121 -11.06 -0.47 -1.30
C LYS A 121 -11.26 -1.97 -1.11
N ALA A 122 -10.19 -2.75 -0.97
CA ALA A 122 -10.28 -4.17 -0.66
C ALA A 122 -10.48 -4.36 0.85
N PRO A 123 -11.62 -4.91 1.31
CA PRO A 123 -11.98 -4.93 2.72
C PRO A 123 -11.01 -5.78 3.58
N GLN A 124 -10.39 -6.80 2.99
CA GLN A 124 -9.45 -7.69 3.68
C GLN A 124 -8.13 -6.99 4.04
N MET A 125 -7.81 -5.89 3.37
CA MET A 125 -6.54 -5.17 3.47
C MET A 125 -6.69 -3.72 3.89
N ALA A 126 -7.92 -3.23 4.00
CA ALA A 126 -8.22 -1.83 4.26
C ALA A 126 -7.52 -1.33 5.53
N THR A 127 -7.60 -2.09 6.62
CA THR A 127 -6.98 -1.72 7.91
C THR A 127 -5.47 -1.61 7.82
N THR A 128 -4.80 -2.61 7.24
CA THR A 128 -3.33 -2.64 7.15
C THR A 128 -2.81 -1.58 6.18
N MET A 129 -3.52 -1.33 5.07
CA MET A 129 -3.17 -0.29 4.09
C MET A 129 -3.45 1.11 4.61
N GLN A 130 -4.48 1.29 5.44
CA GLN A 130 -4.76 2.58 6.10
C GLN A 130 -3.68 2.93 7.13
N GLU A 131 -3.20 1.94 7.91
CA GLU A 131 -2.06 2.13 8.80
C GLU A 131 -0.79 2.44 8.02
N PHE A 132 -0.54 1.72 6.93
CA PHE A 132 0.58 1.96 6.03
C PHE A 132 0.55 3.39 5.47
N SER A 133 -0.61 3.85 4.98
CA SER A 133 -0.81 5.22 4.48
C SER A 133 -0.50 6.26 5.56
N LYS A 134 -1.00 6.07 6.79
CA LYS A 134 -0.71 6.97 7.93
C LYS A 134 0.78 7.01 8.28
N GLU A 135 1.46 5.86 8.30
CA GLU A 135 2.90 5.78 8.56
C GLU A 135 3.70 6.49 7.45
N MET A 136 3.32 6.29 6.19
CA MET A 136 3.94 6.91 5.03
C MET A 136 3.79 8.44 5.03
N THR A 137 2.58 8.96 5.25
CA THR A 137 2.32 10.41 5.31
C THR A 137 3.10 11.09 6.43
N LYS A 138 3.24 10.45 7.60
CA LYS A 138 4.06 10.98 8.70
C LYS A 138 5.54 11.14 8.32
N VAL A 139 6.09 10.22 7.53
CA VAL A 139 7.47 10.32 7.05
C VAL A 139 7.61 11.44 6.04
N ILE A 140 6.70 11.52 5.07
CA ILE A 140 6.74 12.55 4.03
C ILE A 140 6.59 13.94 4.66
N LEU A 141 5.62 14.15 5.55
CA LEU A 141 5.44 15.42 6.27
C LEU A 141 6.69 15.82 7.05
N LYS A 142 7.36 14.87 7.72
CA LYS A 142 8.62 15.16 8.44
C LYS A 142 9.73 15.61 7.49
N PHE A 143 9.87 14.97 6.33
CA PHE A 143 10.84 15.39 5.31
C PHE A 143 10.52 16.79 4.78
N VAL A 144 9.24 17.08 4.48
CA VAL A 144 8.79 18.38 3.97
C VAL A 144 9.03 19.48 5.00
N ILE A 145 8.72 19.26 6.28
CA ILE A 145 8.93 20.24 7.35
C ILE A 145 10.42 20.54 7.52
N VAL A 146 11.29 19.52 7.50
CA VAL A 146 12.74 19.74 7.58
C VAL A 146 13.25 20.52 6.37
N LEU A 147 12.78 20.19 5.15
CA LEU A 147 13.15 20.94 3.94
C LEU A 147 12.68 22.40 4.01
N CYS A 148 11.45 22.62 4.48
CA CYS A 148 10.84 23.94 4.57
C CYS A 148 11.53 24.79 5.65
N LEU A 149 11.82 24.22 6.82
CA LEU A 149 12.60 24.88 7.87
C LEU A 149 14.03 25.20 7.42
N CYS A 150 14.65 24.32 6.62
CA CYS A 150 15.98 24.56 6.08
C CYS A 150 15.97 25.70 5.04
N CYS A 151 14.95 25.77 4.16
CA CYS A 151 14.80 26.93 3.26
C CYS A 151 14.46 28.21 4.04
N GLN A 152 13.59 28.15 5.06
CA GLN A 152 13.26 29.29 5.93
C GLN A 152 14.49 29.82 6.69
N PHE A 153 15.37 28.93 7.15
CA PHE A 153 16.60 29.28 7.87
C PHE A 153 17.66 29.90 6.93
N LEU A 154 17.80 29.36 5.72
CA LEU A 154 18.63 29.96 4.66
C LEU A 154 18.10 31.33 4.21
N PHE A 155 16.77 31.48 4.15
CA PHE A 155 16.10 32.73 3.79
C PHE A 155 16.33 33.85 4.82
N HIS A 156 16.51 33.50 6.10
CA HIS A 156 16.72 34.46 7.17
C HIS A 156 18.20 34.87 7.36
N ASN A 157 19.16 34.04 6.91
CA ASN A 157 20.60 34.28 7.07
C ASN A 157 21.32 34.79 5.81
N ILE A 158 20.74 34.62 4.61
CA ILE A 158 21.40 34.97 3.35
C ILE A 158 20.48 35.92 2.55
N HIS A 159 20.71 37.22 2.70
CA HIS A 159 19.97 38.29 2.01
C HIS A 159 20.45 38.41 0.55
N HIS A 160 20.15 37.42 -0.31
CA HIS A 160 20.38 37.50 -1.76
C HIS A 160 19.05 37.36 -2.54
N PRO A 161 18.60 38.38 -3.29
CA PRO A 161 17.27 38.44 -3.91
C PRO A 161 17.03 37.43 -5.07
N CYS A 162 18.02 36.65 -5.51
CA CYS A 162 17.84 35.66 -6.57
C CYS A 162 17.24 34.31 -6.13
N TRP A 163 17.25 33.98 -4.83
CA TRP A 163 16.79 32.65 -4.36
C TRP A 163 15.27 32.56 -4.11
N GLN A 164 14.57 33.69 -4.11
CA GLN A 164 13.17 33.81 -3.73
C GLN A 164 12.21 33.21 -4.78
N TYR A 165 12.58 33.22 -6.06
CA TYR A 165 11.78 32.61 -7.13
C TYR A 165 11.97 31.09 -7.27
N SER A 166 13.16 30.58 -6.97
CA SER A 166 13.45 29.13 -7.08
C SER A 166 12.87 28.32 -5.92
N CYS A 167 12.90 28.84 -4.67
CA CYS A 167 12.35 28.10 -3.53
C CYS A 167 10.80 28.07 -3.52
N LEU A 168 10.12 29.09 -4.08
CA LEU A 168 8.65 29.11 -4.19
C LEU A 168 8.13 28.10 -5.24
N SER A 169 8.84 27.91 -6.35
CA SER A 169 8.53 26.87 -7.34
C SER A 169 8.79 25.46 -6.79
N CYS A 170 9.84 25.28 -5.99
CA CYS A 170 10.13 24.00 -5.36
C CYS A 170 9.06 23.61 -4.32
N SER A 171 8.59 24.58 -3.50
CA SER A 171 7.48 24.40 -2.57
C SER A 171 6.16 24.06 -3.28
N LYS A 172 5.81 24.79 -4.36
CA LYS A 172 4.60 24.52 -5.15
C LYS A 172 4.64 23.15 -5.84
N SER A 173 5.79 22.75 -6.38
CA SER A 173 5.95 21.41 -7.00
C SER A 173 5.79 20.29 -5.97
N LEU A 174 6.38 20.44 -4.79
CA LEU A 174 6.27 19.45 -3.72
C LEU A 174 4.85 19.36 -3.16
N PHE A 175 4.16 20.51 -3.04
CA PHE A 175 2.77 20.58 -2.57
C PHE A 175 1.79 20.00 -3.60
N SER A 176 2.01 20.25 -4.90
CA SER A 176 1.20 19.68 -5.98
C SER A 176 1.36 18.16 -6.07
N GLN A 177 2.59 17.63 -5.86
CA GLN A 177 2.84 16.19 -5.83
C GLN A 177 2.25 15.50 -4.59
N LEU A 178 2.10 16.22 -3.47
CA LEU A 178 1.55 15.70 -2.22
C LEU A 178 0.03 15.70 -2.16
N ILE A 179 -0.64 16.64 -2.83
CA ILE A 179 -2.11 16.78 -2.79
C ILE A 179 -2.78 16.12 -4.00
N GLY A 180 -2.02 15.77 -5.05
CA GLY A 180 -2.55 14.92 -6.13
C GLY A 180 -3.73 15.55 -6.87
N ASN A 181 -3.55 16.79 -7.34
CA ASN A 181 -4.25 17.26 -8.55
C ASN A 181 -3.35 17.02 -9.76
#